data_AF-A0A372JVI8-F1
#
_entry.id   AF-A0A372JVI8-F1
#
_cell.length_a   1.000
_cell.length_b   1.000
_cell.length_c   1.000
_cell.angle_alpha   90.00
_cell.angle_beta   90.00
_cell.angle_gamma   90.00
#
_symmetry.space_group_name_H-M   'P 1'
#
loop_
_entity.id
_entity.type
_entity.pdbx_description
1 polymer ?
#
loop_
_entity_poly.entity_id
_entity_poly.type
_entity_poly.pdbx_seq_one_letter_code
_entity_poly.pdbx_strand_id
1 'polypeptide(L)'
;MSTVWKQRARLFIQRFWQPTSACMTCMPGSWGNIMSAAHWAIAVHTGLLTGLLAVLLTFTPAAKLYANRFGNALLVGVLTMIGDTYSHASHYRIPYLEHIMTGVMSGLFALAASYLFEDRARRLRATWARFFGERAR
;
A
#
# COMPACT_ATOMS: atom_id res chain seq x y z
N MET A 1 -9.90 -19.97 -12.89
CA MET A 1 -9.55 -18.61 -13.38
C MET A 1 -10.16 -17.48 -12.52
N SER A 2 -11.43 -17.56 -12.11
CA SER A 2 -12.11 -16.49 -11.34
C SER A 2 -11.44 -16.17 -9.98
N THR A 3 -10.82 -17.14 -9.32
CA THR A 3 -10.17 -16.97 -8.01
C THR A 3 -8.87 -16.16 -8.08
N VAL A 4 -8.06 -16.34 -9.12
CA VAL A 4 -6.79 -15.61 -9.33
C VAL A 4 -7.06 -14.13 -9.63
N TRP A 5 -8.04 -13.84 -10.49
CA TRP A 5 -8.44 -12.46 -10.80
C TRP A 5 -9.02 -11.74 -9.59
N LYS A 6 -9.80 -12.43 -8.74
CA LYS A 6 -10.27 -11.89 -7.46
C LYS A 6 -9.11 -11.55 -6.52
N GLN A 7 -8.06 -12.37 -6.45
CA GLN A 7 -6.87 -12.08 -5.64
C GLN A 7 -6.10 -10.86 -6.17
N ARG A 8 -5.93 -10.74 -7.49
CA ARG A 8 -5.27 -9.59 -8.12
C ARG A 8 -6.06 -8.30 -7.92
N ALA A 9 -7.38 -8.33 -8.06
CA ALA A 9 -8.23 -7.18 -7.78
C ALA A 9 -8.14 -6.75 -6.30
N ARG A 10 -8.13 -7.71 -5.37
CA ARG A 10 -7.93 -7.41 -3.95
C ARG A 10 -6.55 -6.81 -3.68
N LEU A 11 -5.50 -7.34 -4.30
CA LEU A 11 -4.15 -6.80 -4.20
C LEU A 11 -4.10 -5.37 -4.75
N PHE A 12 -4.70 -5.13 -5.92
CA PHE A 12 -4.82 -3.79 -6.48
C PHE A 12 -5.51 -2.82 -5.52
N ILE A 13 -6.66 -3.16 -4.96
CA ILE A 13 -7.40 -2.29 -4.02
C ILE A 13 -6.56 -1.98 -2.77
N GLN A 14 -5.90 -3.00 -2.20
CA GLN A 14 -5.03 -2.81 -1.03
C GLN A 14 -3.83 -1.90 -1.35
N ARG A 15 -3.22 -2.09 -2.52
CA ARG A 15 -2.02 -1.35 -2.97
C ARG A 15 -2.36 -0.02 -3.64
N PHE A 16 -3.63 0.25 -3.94
CA PHE A 16 -4.14 1.55 -4.31
C PHE A 16 -4.37 2.41 -3.07
N TRP A 17 -5.05 1.88 -2.06
CA TRP A 17 -5.45 2.68 -0.89
C TRP A 17 -4.28 3.04 0.04
N GLN A 18 -3.29 2.15 0.19
CA GLN A 18 -2.13 2.37 1.06
C GLN A 18 -1.27 3.56 0.59
N PRO A 19 -0.81 3.63 -0.67
CA PRO A 19 -0.08 4.78 -1.20
C PRO A 19 -0.91 6.05 -1.26
N THR A 20 -2.18 5.98 -1.68
CA THR A 20 -3.06 7.16 -1.73
C THR A 20 -3.19 7.82 -0.35
N SER A 21 -3.40 7.01 0.69
CA SER A 21 -3.45 7.51 2.07
C SER A 21 -2.09 8.06 2.54
N ALA A 22 -0.98 7.43 2.12
CA ALA A 22 0.37 7.89 2.44
C ALA A 22 0.69 9.25 1.81
N CYS A 23 0.38 9.43 0.53
CA CYS A 23 0.59 10.69 -0.18
C CYS A 23 -0.21 11.83 0.47
N MET A 24 -1.48 11.58 0.79
CA MET A 24 -2.34 12.57 1.44
C MET A 24 -1.89 12.96 2.86
N THR A 25 -1.23 12.06 3.59
CA THR A 25 -0.77 12.32 4.96
C THR A 25 0.63 12.91 5.04
N CYS A 26 1.45 12.73 4.00
CA CYS A 26 2.84 13.18 3.97
C CYS A 26 3.06 14.46 3.17
N MET A 27 2.03 14.96 2.47
CA MET A 27 2.11 16.23 1.76
C MET A 27 2.27 17.41 2.74
N PRO A 28 3.31 18.24 2.60
CA PRO A 28 3.50 19.42 3.44
C PRO A 28 2.40 20.45 3.14
N GLY A 29 1.53 20.74 4.11
CA GLY A 29 0.48 21.74 3.96
C GLY A 29 -0.61 21.66 5.04
N SER A 30 -1.34 22.76 5.21
CA SER A 30 -2.47 22.85 6.16
C SER A 30 -3.58 21.86 5.82
N TRP A 31 -4.52 21.63 6.74
CA TRP A 31 -5.73 20.82 6.50
C TRP A 31 -6.56 21.27 5.28
N GLY A 32 -6.42 22.53 4.84
CA GLY A 32 -7.03 23.03 3.59
C GLY A 32 -6.37 22.50 2.32
N ASN A 33 -5.10 22.07 2.38
CA ASN A 33 -4.35 21.50 1.26
C ASN A 33 -4.76 20.05 0.97
N ILE A 34 -5.15 19.30 2.02
CA ILE A 34 -5.75 17.95 1.96
C ILE A 34 -7.10 17.98 1.21
N MET A 35 -7.78 19.12 1.17
CA MET A 35 -9.06 19.30 0.46
C MET A 35 -8.92 19.87 -0.97
N SER A 36 -7.69 20.10 -1.45
CA SER A 36 -7.45 20.59 -2.80
C SER A 36 -7.62 19.46 -3.83
N ALA A 37 -8.42 19.72 -4.87
CA ALA A 37 -8.63 18.78 -5.98
C ALA A 37 -7.32 18.40 -6.70
N ALA A 38 -6.32 19.29 -6.70
CA ALA A 38 -5.01 19.02 -7.29
C ALA A 38 -4.23 17.98 -6.47
N HIS A 39 -4.27 18.04 -5.13
CA HIS A 39 -3.61 17.04 -4.28
C HIS A 39 -4.31 15.68 -4.34
N TRP A 40 -5.64 15.67 -4.42
CA TRP A 40 -6.39 14.44 -4.68
C TRP A 40 -6.05 13.82 -6.04
N ALA A 41 -5.90 14.64 -7.09
CA ALA A 41 -5.51 14.14 -8.41
C ALA A 41 -4.12 13.48 -8.38
N ILE A 42 -3.13 14.12 -7.73
CA ILE A 42 -1.78 13.56 -7.56
C ILE A 42 -1.83 12.26 -6.75
N ALA A 43 -2.50 12.25 -5.59
CA ALA A 43 -2.59 11.07 -4.74
C ALA A 43 -3.29 9.89 -5.43
N VAL A 44 -4.37 10.16 -6.18
CA VAL A 44 -5.06 9.14 -6.98
C VAL A 44 -4.16 8.64 -8.11
N HIS A 45 -3.45 9.52 -8.81
CA HIS A 45 -2.55 9.13 -9.88
C HIS A 45 -1.38 8.27 -9.38
N THR A 46 -0.74 8.68 -8.28
CA THR A 46 0.31 7.90 -7.59
C THR A 46 -0.23 6.54 -7.12
N GLY A 47 -1.44 6.51 -6.54
CA GLY A 47 -2.11 5.28 -6.11
C GLY A 47 -2.43 4.33 -7.27
N LEU A 48 -2.93 4.86 -8.40
CA LEU A 48 -3.25 4.09 -9.60
C LEU A 48 -1.99 3.49 -10.23
N LEU A 49 -0.93 4.30 -10.40
CA LEU A 49 0.35 3.84 -10.91
C LEU A 49 0.97 2.78 -10.01
N THR A 50 0.96 3.01 -8.68
CA THR A 50 1.47 2.06 -7.71
C THR A 50 0.68 0.75 -7.75
N GLY A 51 -0.65 0.82 -7.78
CA GLY A 51 -1.53 -0.34 -7.88
C GLY A 51 -1.30 -1.14 -9.16
N LEU A 52 -1.15 -0.45 -10.30
CA LEU A 52 -0.86 -1.08 -11.59
C LEU A 52 0.51 -1.77 -11.58
N LEU A 53 1.56 -1.08 -11.14
CA LEU A 53 2.90 -1.64 -11.02
C LEU A 53 2.92 -2.84 -10.06
N ALA A 54 2.16 -2.76 -8.96
CA ALA A 54 2.05 -3.85 -8.01
C ALA A 54 1.41 -5.10 -8.63
N VAL A 55 0.37 -4.93 -9.47
CA VAL A 55 -0.25 -6.01 -10.24
C VAL A 55 0.71 -6.55 -11.29
N LEU A 56 1.43 -5.70 -12.02
CA LEU A 56 2.43 -6.13 -13.02
C LEU A 56 3.55 -6.97 -12.38
N LEU A 57 4.01 -6.59 -11.18
CA LEU A 57 4.96 -7.38 -10.39
C LEU A 57 4.44 -8.77 -10.02
N THR A 58 3.13 -9.01 -10.01
CA THR A 58 2.59 -10.37 -9.77
C THR A 58 2.85 -11.34 -10.92
N PHE A 59 3.23 -10.84 -12.11
CA PHE A 59 3.62 -11.65 -13.25
C PHE A 59 5.12 -11.99 -13.26
N THR A 60 5.90 -11.44 -12.33
CA THR A 60 7.34 -11.69 -12.21
C THR A 60 7.67 -12.49 -10.95
N PRO A 61 8.88 -13.05 -10.82
CA PRO A 61 9.30 -13.75 -9.59
C PRO A 61 9.27 -12.87 -8.33
N ALA A 62 9.26 -11.55 -8.49
CA ALA A 62 9.15 -10.59 -7.40
C ALA A 62 7.83 -10.70 -6.63
N ALA A 63 6.81 -11.38 -7.18
CA ALA A 63 5.59 -11.72 -6.46
C ALA A 63 5.85 -12.43 -5.12
N LYS A 64 6.97 -13.17 -5.00
CA LYS A 64 7.39 -13.84 -3.76
C LYS A 64 7.70 -12.86 -2.63
N LEU A 65 8.13 -11.64 -2.95
CA LEU A 65 8.45 -10.62 -1.95
C LEU A 65 7.19 -10.13 -1.23
N TYR A 66 6.00 -10.24 -1.84
CA TYR A 66 4.73 -9.96 -1.16
C TYR A 66 4.41 -10.94 -0.03
N ALA A 67 5.00 -12.14 -0.02
CA ALA A 67 4.73 -13.16 1.00
C ALA A 67 5.37 -12.82 2.36
N ASN A 68 6.44 -12.02 2.36
CA ASN A 68 7.08 -11.54 3.58
C ASN A 68 6.60 -10.11 3.89
N ARG A 69 6.23 -9.83 5.14
CA ARG A 69 5.77 -8.50 5.57
C ARG A 69 6.76 -7.38 5.26
N PHE A 70 8.07 -7.65 5.42
CA PHE A 70 9.12 -6.67 5.14
C PHE A 70 9.37 -6.51 3.63
N GLY A 71 9.35 -7.62 2.87
CA GLY A 71 9.45 -7.56 1.41
C GLY A 71 8.26 -6.84 0.78
N ASN A 72 7.07 -7.05 1.33
CA ASN A 72 5.86 -6.33 0.95
C ASN A 72 5.97 -4.83 1.26
N ALA A 73 6.39 -4.46 2.46
CA ALA A 73 6.59 -3.06 2.83
C ALA A 73 7.62 -2.36 1.93
N LEU A 74 8.73 -3.03 1.63
CA LEU A 74 9.76 -2.53 0.72
C LEU A 74 9.21 -2.33 -0.69
N LEU A 75 8.50 -3.32 -1.25
CA LEU A 75 7.88 -3.20 -2.58
C LEU A 75 6.88 -2.04 -2.63
N VAL A 76 6.01 -1.91 -1.62
CA VAL A 76 5.07 -0.79 -1.57
C VAL A 76 5.81 0.54 -1.57
N GLY A 77 6.82 0.70 -0.71
CA GLY A 77 7.55 1.95 -0.63
C GLY A 77 8.30 2.32 -1.92
N VAL A 78 8.97 1.35 -2.55
CA VAL A 78 9.68 1.56 -3.83
C VAL A 78 8.71 1.90 -4.94
N LEU A 79 7.60 1.17 -5.06
CA LEU A 79 6.60 1.42 -6.09
C LEU A 79 5.90 2.77 -5.89
N THR A 80 5.63 3.15 -4.64
CA THR A 80 5.08 4.48 -4.34
C THR A 80 6.05 5.57 -4.71
N MET A 81 7.34 5.44 -4.36
CA MET A 81 8.35 6.42 -4.76
C MET A 81 8.41 6.57 -6.29
N ILE A 82 8.39 5.46 -7.05
CA ILE A 82 8.36 5.51 -8.51
C ILE A 82 7.07 6.20 -9.00
N GLY A 83 5.90 5.78 -8.53
CA GLY A 83 4.62 6.38 -8.91
C GLY A 83 4.56 7.87 -8.61
N ASP A 84 5.12 8.30 -7.48
CA ASP A 84 5.15 9.68 -7.02
C ASP A 84 6.09 10.53 -7.88
N THR A 85 7.30 10.04 -8.18
CA THR A 85 8.23 10.71 -9.11
C THR A 85 7.65 10.93 -10.50
N TYR A 86 6.77 10.03 -10.96
CA TYR A 86 6.08 10.18 -12.25
C TYR A 86 4.87 11.10 -12.18
N SER A 87 4.31 11.33 -11.00
CA SER A 87 3.06 12.08 -10.82
C SER A 87 3.28 13.58 -10.72
N HIS A 88 4.41 14.04 -10.18
CA HIS A 88 4.79 15.44 -10.14
C HIS A 88 6.29 15.64 -9.95
N ALA A 89 6.77 16.83 -10.30
CA ALA A 89 8.12 17.27 -9.94
C ALA A 89 8.15 17.69 -8.46
N SER A 90 9.19 17.31 -7.73
CA SER A 90 9.32 17.70 -6.33
C SER A 90 9.42 19.23 -6.16
N HIS A 91 8.74 19.73 -5.13
CA HIS A 91 8.76 21.15 -4.77
C HIS A 91 9.93 21.51 -3.84
N TYR A 92 10.70 20.51 -3.38
CA TYR A 92 11.85 20.73 -2.53
C TYR A 92 13.11 21.05 -3.32
N ARG A 93 14.02 21.79 -2.66
CA ARG A 93 15.36 22.11 -3.18
C ARG A 93 16.18 20.86 -3.52
N ILE A 94 15.87 19.72 -2.87
CA ILE A 94 16.40 18.40 -3.19
C ILE A 94 15.30 17.62 -3.94
N PRO A 95 15.44 17.40 -5.26
CA PRO A 95 14.33 16.98 -6.14
C PRO A 95 13.79 15.56 -5.89
N TYR A 96 14.47 14.75 -5.07
CA TYR A 96 14.07 13.37 -4.79
C TYR A 96 13.59 13.15 -3.36
N LEU A 97 13.80 14.12 -2.45
CA LEU A 97 13.57 13.92 -1.03
C LEU A 97 12.09 13.68 -0.71
N GLU A 98 11.20 14.44 -1.36
CA GLU A 98 9.76 14.32 -1.22
C GLU A 98 9.28 12.91 -1.58
N HIS A 99 9.66 12.44 -2.77
CA HIS A 99 9.26 11.13 -3.27
C HIS A 99 9.81 9.98 -2.44
N ILE A 100 11.06 10.10 -1.95
CA ILE A 100 11.65 9.12 -1.03
C ILE A 100 10.84 9.07 0.28
N MET A 101 10.49 10.22 0.86
CA MET A 101 9.71 10.27 2.10
C MET A 101 8.30 9.69 1.91
N THR A 102 7.64 10.01 0.80
CA THR A 102 6.35 9.42 0.43
C THR A 102 6.45 7.90 0.32
N GLY A 103 7.50 7.40 -0.32
CA GLY A 103 7.79 5.96 -0.43
C GLY A 103 8.04 5.31 0.94
N VAL A 104 8.89 5.91 1.78
CA VAL A 104 9.19 5.41 3.14
C VAL A 104 7.92 5.32 3.97
N MET A 105 7.10 6.38 3.98
CA MET A 105 5.87 6.42 4.77
C MET A 105 4.83 5.42 4.26
N SER A 106 4.69 5.27 2.94
CA SER A 106 3.84 4.23 2.32
C SER A 106 4.27 2.82 2.71
N GLY A 107 5.58 2.54 2.70
CA GLY A 107 6.14 1.27 3.18
C GLY A 107 5.87 1.03 4.67
N LEU A 108 6.04 2.05 5.52
CA LEU A 108 5.74 1.98 6.95
C LEU A 108 4.25 1.74 7.22
N PHE A 109 3.34 2.39 6.49
CA PHE A 109 1.92 2.13 6.60
C PHE A 109 1.53 0.73 6.14
N ALA A 110 2.16 0.22 5.06
CA ALA A 110 1.96 -1.16 4.64
C ALA A 110 2.44 -2.16 5.70
N LEU A 111 3.57 -1.88 6.36
CA LEU A 111 4.10 -2.70 7.45
C LEU A 111 3.18 -2.64 8.69
N ALA A 112 2.78 -1.44 9.11
CA ALA A 112 1.89 -1.23 10.24
C ALA A 112 0.52 -1.91 10.00
N ALA A 113 -0.02 -1.83 8.78
CA ALA A 113 -1.24 -2.51 8.40
C ALA A 113 -1.09 -4.04 8.46
N SER A 114 0.07 -4.60 8.07
CA SER A 114 0.34 -6.03 8.23
C SER A 114 0.31 -6.45 9.70
N TYR A 115 0.96 -5.71 10.61
CA TYR A 115 0.88 -6.01 12.05
C TYR A 115 -0.53 -5.83 12.61
N LEU A 116 -1.25 -4.77 12.23
CA LEU A 116 -2.55 -4.47 12.82
C LEU A 116 -3.65 -5.42 12.33
N PHE A 117 -3.73 -5.69 11.03
CA PHE A 117 -4.82 -6.47 10.45
C PHE A 117 -4.50 -7.95 10.34
N GLU A 118 -3.27 -8.32 10.01
CA GLU A 118 -2.90 -9.72 9.78
C GLU A 118 -2.74 -10.47 11.09
N ASP A 119 -2.21 -9.84 12.13
CA ASP A 119 -2.13 -10.44 13.47
C ASP A 119 -3.47 -10.43 14.20
N ARG A 120 -4.31 -9.40 14.05
CA ARG A 120 -5.70 -9.44 14.57
C ARG A 120 -6.54 -10.49 13.86
N ALA A 121 -6.46 -10.60 12.54
CA ALA A 121 -7.19 -11.62 11.79
C ALA A 121 -6.71 -13.04 12.12
N ARG A 122 -5.40 -13.24 12.35
CA ARG A 122 -4.86 -14.51 12.87
C ARG A 122 -5.42 -14.84 14.25
N ARG A 123 -5.41 -13.88 15.17
CA ARG A 123 -5.93 -14.05 16.53
C ARG A 123 -7.43 -14.36 16.51
N LEU A 124 -8.22 -13.61 15.74
CA LEU A 124 -9.66 -13.86 15.58
C LEU A 124 -9.93 -15.26 15.01
N ARG A 125 -9.20 -15.69 13.98
CA ARG A 125 -9.34 -17.05 13.42
C ARG A 125 -8.91 -18.13 14.40
N ALA A 126 -7.83 -17.93 15.14
CA ALA A 126 -7.37 -18.88 16.15
C ALA A 126 -8.38 -19.02 17.29
N THR A 127 -8.94 -17.90 17.76
CA THR A 127 -9.99 -17.89 18.79
C THR A 127 -11.28 -18.54 18.27
N TRP A 128 -11.69 -18.24 17.04
CA TRP A 128 -12.87 -18.86 16.40
C TRP A 128 -12.70 -20.37 16.22
N ALA A 129 -11.52 -20.82 15.79
CA ALA A 129 -11.20 -22.25 15.64
C ALA A 129 -11.22 -23.00 16.99
N ARG A 130 -10.85 -22.34 18.10
CA ARG A 130 -10.99 -22.93 19.44
C ARG A 130 -12.47 -23.09 19.83
N PHE A 131 -13.27 -22.03 19.72
CA PHE A 131 -14.68 -22.08 20.14
C PHE A 131 -15.58 -22.96 19.26
N PHE A 132 -15.35 -22.99 17.95
CA PHE A 132 -16.17 -23.76 17.01
C PHE A 132 -15.55 -25.11 16.62
N GLY A 133 -14.24 -25.29 16.81
CA GLY A 133 -13.57 -26.59 16.64
C GLY A 133 -13.77 -27.52 17.82
N GLU A 134 -13.98 -27.01 19.03
CA GLU A 134 -14.29 -27.83 20.22
C GLU A 134 -15.70 -28.42 20.20
N ARG A 135 -16.66 -27.84 19.45
CA ARG A 135 -18.01 -28.41 19.30
C ARG A 135 -18.10 -29.56 18.29
N ALA A 136 -17.01 -29.93 17.63
CA ALA A 136 -16.98 -30.98 16.63
C ALA A 136 -16.31 -32.28 17.12
N ARG A 137 -16.09 -32.42 18.44
CA ARG A 137 -15.66 -33.67 19.09
C ARG A 137 -16.72 -34.17 20.04
#